data_AF-A0A0U5E4K9-F1
#
_entry.id   AF-A0A0U5E4K9-F1
#
_cell.length_a   1.000
_cell.length_b   1.000
_cell.length_c   1.000
_cell.angle_alpha   90.00
_cell.angle_beta   90.00
_cell.angle_gamma   90.00
#
_symmetry.space_group_name_H-M   'P 1'
#
loop_
_entity.id
_entity.type
_entity.pdbx_description
1 polymer ?
#
loop_
_entity_poly.entity_id
_entity_poly.type
_entity_poly.pdbx_seq_one_letter_code
_entity_poly.pdbx_strand_id
1 'polypeptide(L)'
;MTQSRKIPITNKSTGKLTMGKAANVQAAAKPRTAQRDDRATASELPSERQDSPIANTLAAEHIDSSQPAASGHDLTQDVNKKKGPPVENLEQFIAYAYSRQGQRITLKPAVEKAICRHPKLSEEARSRLLRLAGDDLLLAVPRQLLLIVRDIAGYPVLNSEMRNFVRQVLEMHPAFSRPELKSALGNQPDAPGPESAMAMLVTSDFSALPDLKRDKPLRSKDFDELRANAAYCLAVWFTETRGLSIEKINQLLYETLWRPMSPGAKDETVRLRSLTEIRDLAGVGLACATFKRQSDEMAYVVADAGKKLTNASEHVTALTMRNEQLRRDLDERDRRLAALDQALESERRDHAHTRAHLQDDFEQLRTRLLRRIKAEVNLLTEGLHALRRDPPKVHVMEDHAERALDALRKAIKELEDDE
;
A
#
# COMPACT_ATOMS: atom_id res chain seq x y z
N MET A 1 46.49 -30.23 0.04
CA MET A 1 46.37 -29.77 1.45
C MET A 1 45.07 -29.01 1.60
N THR A 2 44.11 -29.50 2.39
CA THR A 2 42.79 -28.88 2.59
C THR A 2 42.65 -28.32 4.01
N GLN A 3 42.59 -27.00 4.15
CA GLN A 3 42.43 -26.35 5.45
C GLN A 3 40.96 -26.39 5.89
N SER A 4 40.67 -27.12 6.98
CA SER A 4 39.34 -27.13 7.59
C SER A 4 39.06 -25.80 8.31
N ARG A 5 38.05 -25.03 7.87
CA ARG A 5 37.56 -23.85 8.60
C ARG A 5 37.13 -24.25 10.02
N LYS A 6 37.65 -23.55 11.02
CA LYS A 6 37.25 -23.67 12.44
C LYS A 6 36.47 -22.42 12.82
N ILE A 7 35.43 -22.59 13.65
CA ILE A 7 34.59 -21.48 14.14
C ILE A 7 34.85 -21.32 15.64
N PRO A 8 35.04 -20.09 16.16
CA PRO A 8 35.20 -19.85 17.59
C PRO A 8 33.88 -20.09 18.33
N ILE A 9 33.94 -20.84 19.42
CA ILE A 9 32.83 -21.10 20.34
C ILE A 9 33.22 -20.55 21.71
N THR A 10 32.37 -19.70 22.29
CA THR A 10 32.55 -19.11 23.62
C THR A 10 31.69 -19.85 24.65
N ASN A 11 32.30 -20.31 25.73
CA ASN A 11 31.55 -20.86 26.85
C ASN A 11 31.01 -19.73 27.75
N LYS A 12 29.68 -19.62 27.85
CA LYS A 12 28.98 -18.54 28.58
C LYS A 12 29.27 -18.49 30.08
N SER A 13 29.70 -19.57 30.72
CA SER A 13 30.00 -19.58 32.17
C SER A 13 31.46 -19.24 32.53
N THR A 14 32.37 -19.24 31.55
CA THR A 14 33.82 -19.11 31.80
C THR A 14 34.55 -18.16 30.86
N GLY A 15 33.87 -17.58 29.85
CA GLY A 15 34.44 -16.63 28.89
C GLY A 15 35.52 -17.20 27.96
N LYS A 16 35.89 -18.48 28.10
CA LYS A 16 37.01 -19.09 27.40
C LYS A 16 36.61 -19.49 25.98
N LEU A 17 37.44 -19.10 25.01
CA LEU A 17 37.31 -19.40 23.59
C LEU A 17 37.94 -20.74 23.24
N THR A 18 37.19 -21.61 22.55
CA THR A 18 37.72 -22.86 21.95
C THR A 18 37.27 -23.01 20.51
N MET A 19 38.06 -23.71 19.69
CA MET A 19 37.88 -23.80 18.23
C MET A 19 37.39 -25.19 17.81
N GLY A 20 36.10 -25.30 17.51
CA GLY A 20 35.46 -26.55 17.07
C GLY A 20 35.58 -26.80 15.56
N LYS A 21 35.47 -28.08 15.15
CA LYS A 21 35.26 -28.48 13.74
C LYS A 21 33.76 -28.70 13.49
N ALA A 22 33.29 -28.27 12.32
CA ALA A 22 31.89 -28.49 11.90
C ALA A 22 31.61 -29.97 11.61
N ALA A 23 30.50 -30.49 12.11
CA ALA A 23 29.99 -31.81 11.75
C ALA A 23 29.18 -31.73 10.45
N ASN A 24 29.45 -32.65 9.52
CA ASN A 24 28.76 -32.76 8.23
C ASN A 24 27.74 -33.90 8.33
N VAL A 25 26.46 -33.64 8.05
CA VAL A 25 25.42 -34.68 8.05
C VAL A 25 24.83 -34.78 6.65
N GLN A 26 25.32 -35.77 5.90
CA GLN A 26 24.66 -36.33 4.72
C GLN A 26 24.31 -37.79 5.02
N ALA A 27 23.09 -38.20 4.71
CA ALA A 27 22.70 -39.60 4.55
C ALA A 27 21.61 -39.72 3.48
N ALA A 28 21.85 -40.56 2.47
CA ALA A 28 20.86 -41.04 1.49
C ALA A 28 20.21 -42.35 2.03
N ALA A 29 19.21 -43.03 1.44
CA ALA A 29 18.47 -42.94 0.17
C ALA A 29 17.02 -43.49 0.41
N LYS A 30 16.19 -44.05 -0.50
CA LYS A 30 16.20 -44.49 -1.93
C LYS A 30 14.72 -44.40 -2.47
N PRO A 31 14.44 -44.52 -3.78
CA PRO A 31 13.19 -44.04 -4.39
C PRO A 31 12.16 -45.11 -4.83
N ARG A 32 10.91 -44.67 -5.10
CA ARG A 32 9.85 -45.24 -5.97
C ARG A 32 8.60 -44.34 -5.86
N THR A 33 7.72 -44.14 -6.85
CA THR A 33 7.66 -44.46 -8.30
C THR A 33 6.81 -43.36 -8.97
N ALA A 34 6.91 -43.15 -10.28
CA ALA A 34 6.09 -42.15 -10.98
C ALA A 34 4.71 -42.69 -11.36
N GLN A 35 3.66 -41.87 -11.21
CA GLN A 35 2.45 -41.97 -12.02
C GLN A 35 1.79 -40.58 -12.15
N ARG A 36 1.52 -40.16 -13.38
CA ARG A 36 0.59 -39.07 -13.72
C ARG A 36 -0.80 -39.67 -13.82
N ASP A 37 -1.83 -38.90 -13.49
CA ASP A 37 -3.05 -38.83 -14.30
C ASP A 37 -3.80 -37.51 -14.03
N ASP A 38 -4.80 -37.23 -14.87
CA ASP A 38 -5.28 -35.89 -15.21
C ASP A 38 -6.56 -35.42 -14.49
N ARG A 39 -6.65 -34.08 -14.31
CA ARG A 39 -7.83 -33.21 -14.55
C ARG A 39 -9.08 -33.27 -13.62
N ALA A 40 -9.74 -32.09 -13.56
CA ALA A 40 -11.15 -31.80 -13.21
C ALA A 40 -11.48 -31.19 -11.81
N THR A 41 -11.52 -29.84 -11.81
CA THR A 41 -12.63 -28.96 -11.35
C THR A 41 -13.50 -29.24 -10.10
N ALA A 42 -13.60 -28.16 -9.31
CA ALA A 42 -14.79 -27.57 -8.68
C ALA A 42 -15.16 -27.91 -7.22
N SER A 43 -15.22 -26.83 -6.43
CA SER A 43 -16.21 -26.49 -5.38
C SER A 43 -16.58 -27.52 -4.31
N GLU A 44 -16.25 -27.22 -3.04
CA GLU A 44 -17.24 -26.72 -2.06
C GLU A 44 -16.60 -26.33 -0.71
N LEU A 45 -17.17 -25.32 -0.05
CA LEU A 45 -16.99 -25.04 1.38
C LEU A 45 -17.95 -25.95 2.17
N PRO A 46 -17.58 -26.34 3.40
CA PRO A 46 -18.40 -25.85 4.50
C PRO A 46 -17.58 -25.23 5.64
N SER A 47 -18.25 -24.33 6.35
CA SER A 47 -17.79 -23.77 7.61
C SER A 47 -18.30 -24.63 8.77
N GLU A 48 -17.47 -24.91 9.78
CA GLU A 48 -17.98 -25.02 11.15
C GLU A 48 -16.92 -24.71 12.21
N ARG A 49 -17.40 -24.27 13.37
CA ARG A 49 -16.59 -23.79 14.52
C ARG A 49 -16.28 -24.94 15.46
N GLN A 50 -15.18 -24.82 16.22
CA GLN A 50 -15.15 -25.34 17.59
C GLN A 50 -14.22 -24.52 18.49
N ASP A 51 -14.57 -24.50 19.78
CA ASP A 51 -14.12 -23.52 20.77
C ASP A 51 -13.00 -24.04 21.70
N SER A 52 -12.08 -23.14 22.05
CA SER A 52 -11.43 -23.05 23.37
C SER A 52 -10.54 -24.26 23.81
N PRO A 53 -10.00 -24.25 25.05
CA PRO A 53 -8.91 -23.37 25.49
C PRO A 53 -7.73 -24.18 26.07
N ILE A 54 -6.64 -23.53 26.50
CA ILE A 54 -5.83 -23.96 27.66
C ILE A 54 -4.94 -22.79 28.12
N ALA A 55 -4.93 -22.54 29.42
CA ALA A 55 -4.01 -21.63 30.08
C ALA A 55 -2.80 -22.42 30.62
N ASN A 56 -1.68 -21.74 30.88
CA ASN A 56 -0.87 -22.13 32.03
C ASN A 56 -0.11 -20.94 32.64
N THR A 57 0.01 -20.98 33.96
CA THR A 57 0.50 -19.92 34.85
C THR A 57 1.61 -20.52 35.73
N LEU A 58 2.32 -19.66 36.47
CA LEU A 58 3.28 -19.99 37.56
C LEU A 58 4.71 -20.35 37.07
N ALA A 59 5.79 -19.97 37.79
CA ALA A 59 5.92 -18.97 38.86
C ALA A 59 7.40 -18.55 39.05
N ALA A 60 7.55 -17.40 39.71
CA ALA A 60 8.65 -16.90 40.55
C ALA A 60 10.03 -17.59 40.54
N GLU A 61 11.09 -16.75 40.52
CA GLU A 61 12.09 -16.83 41.58
C GLU A 61 12.64 -15.44 41.96
N HIS A 62 13.03 -15.30 43.23
CA HIS A 62 13.32 -14.05 43.93
C HIS A 62 14.80 -14.07 44.34
N ILE A 63 15.62 -13.08 43.97
CA ILE A 63 16.86 -12.75 44.71
C ILE A 63 16.95 -11.23 44.84
N ASP A 64 17.30 -10.80 46.05
CA ASP A 64 17.38 -9.40 46.50
C ASP A 64 18.82 -9.02 46.87
N SER A 65 19.10 -7.71 46.86
CA SER A 65 20.34 -7.05 47.30
C SER A 65 21.59 -7.29 46.40
N SER A 66 22.55 -6.36 46.23
CA SER A 66 22.80 -5.09 46.94
C SER A 66 23.31 -3.96 46.00
N GLN A 67 23.03 -2.73 46.42
CA GLN A 67 23.47 -1.42 45.92
C GLN A 67 24.98 -1.11 46.20
N PRO A 68 25.53 0.09 45.87
CA PRO A 68 25.17 1.10 44.84
C PRO A 68 26.37 1.64 44.03
N ALA A 69 26.10 2.45 43.00
CA ALA A 69 26.98 3.55 42.60
C ALA A 69 26.12 4.77 42.16
N ALA A 70 26.39 5.94 42.73
CA ALA A 70 25.61 7.16 42.53
C ALA A 70 26.23 8.07 41.47
N SER A 71 25.41 8.88 40.79
CA SER A 71 25.57 10.34 40.56
C SER A 71 24.72 10.81 39.38
N GLY A 72 23.91 11.86 39.58
CA GLY A 72 23.07 12.45 38.54
C GLY A 72 22.14 13.52 39.12
N HIS A 73 22.64 14.75 39.20
CA HIS A 73 22.01 15.91 39.85
C HIS A 73 20.49 16.06 39.61
N ASP A 74 19.71 15.98 40.70
CA ASP A 74 18.33 16.46 40.74
C ASP A 74 18.32 17.89 41.29
N LEU A 75 17.93 18.87 40.47
CA LEU A 75 17.82 20.28 40.87
C LEU A 75 16.40 20.59 41.39
N THR A 76 15.95 19.84 42.40
CA THR A 76 14.74 20.20 43.15
C THR A 76 15.06 21.32 44.14
N GLN A 77 14.55 22.52 43.88
CA GLN A 77 14.50 23.56 44.91
C GLN A 77 13.60 23.10 46.07
N ASP A 78 14.18 23.02 47.26
CA ASP A 78 13.47 22.65 48.49
C ASP A 78 12.49 23.74 48.93
N VAL A 79 11.26 23.66 48.42
CA VAL A 79 10.12 24.41 48.99
C VAL A 79 9.39 23.53 50.00
N ASN A 80 9.90 23.63 51.24
CA ASN A 80 9.31 23.24 52.52
C ASN A 80 7.91 22.57 52.47
N LYS A 81 7.87 21.24 52.25
CA LYS A 81 6.62 20.47 52.17
C LYS A 81 5.97 20.32 53.55
N LYS A 82 5.05 21.23 53.90
CA LYS A 82 4.01 20.93 54.91
C LYS A 82 3.35 19.60 54.52
N LYS A 83 3.35 18.63 55.44
CA LYS A 83 2.58 17.39 55.27
C LYS A 83 1.10 17.78 55.22
N GLY A 84 0.46 17.58 54.07
CA GLY A 84 -0.98 17.76 53.94
C GLY A 84 -1.75 16.79 54.84
N PRO A 85 -3.04 17.05 55.10
CA PRO A 85 -3.89 16.13 55.86
C PRO A 85 -3.90 14.73 55.22
N PRO A 86 -4.14 13.67 56.01
CA PRO A 86 -4.31 12.33 55.46
C PRO A 86 -5.44 12.32 54.42
N VAL A 87 -5.18 11.72 53.27
CA VAL A 87 -6.17 11.53 52.22
C VAL A 87 -6.79 10.15 52.40
N GLU A 88 -8.06 10.13 52.79
CA GLU A 88 -8.84 8.93 53.11
C GLU A 88 -9.96 8.69 52.10
N ASN A 89 -10.44 9.74 51.42
CA ASN A 89 -11.53 9.68 50.44
C ASN A 89 -11.25 10.52 49.17
N LEU A 90 -12.11 10.37 48.15
CA LEU A 90 -11.94 11.05 46.85
C LEU A 90 -12.05 12.58 46.96
N GLU A 91 -12.91 13.09 47.85
CA GLU A 91 -13.07 14.54 48.04
C GLU A 91 -11.77 15.17 48.55
N GLN A 92 -11.16 14.58 49.57
CA GLN A 92 -9.88 15.03 50.13
C GLN A 92 -8.75 14.93 49.09
N PHE A 93 -8.76 13.92 48.23
CA PHE A 93 -7.75 13.79 47.17
C PHE A 93 -7.85 14.91 46.12
N ILE A 94 -9.07 15.21 45.66
CA ILE A 94 -9.30 16.28 44.68
C ILE A 94 -9.02 17.64 45.32
N ALA A 95 -9.43 17.89 46.57
CA ALA A 95 -9.09 19.11 47.29
C ALA A 95 -7.56 19.28 47.46
N TYR A 96 -6.85 18.18 47.76
CA TYR A 96 -5.38 18.18 47.82
C TYR A 96 -4.74 18.48 46.45
N ALA A 97 -5.31 17.98 45.35
CA ALA A 97 -4.87 18.31 43.99
C ALA A 97 -5.00 19.81 43.68
N TYR A 98 -6.11 20.45 44.09
CA TYR A 98 -6.26 21.90 43.93
C TYR A 98 -5.30 22.69 44.83
N SER A 99 -5.03 22.24 46.07
CA SER A 99 -4.01 22.87 46.92
C SER A 99 -2.58 22.80 46.37
N ARG A 100 -2.35 21.97 45.34
CA ARG A 100 -1.08 21.79 44.63
C ARG A 100 -0.92 22.64 43.38
N GLN A 101 -1.95 23.38 42.95
CA GLN A 101 -1.89 24.36 41.85
C GLN A 101 -1.20 23.81 40.58
N GLY A 102 -1.59 22.59 40.16
CA GLY A 102 -1.06 21.94 38.96
C GLY A 102 0.31 21.28 39.08
N GLN A 103 0.96 21.31 40.25
CA GLN A 103 2.14 20.48 40.52
C GLN A 103 1.83 18.99 40.30
N ARG A 104 2.84 18.23 39.85
CA ARG A 104 2.71 16.77 39.67
C ARG A 104 2.30 16.12 40.99
N ILE A 105 1.20 15.37 40.93
CA ILE A 105 0.62 14.61 42.02
C ILE A 105 0.58 13.13 41.65
N THR A 106 0.68 12.26 42.65
CA THR A 106 0.63 10.81 42.48
C THR A 106 -0.28 10.21 43.55
N LEU A 107 -1.07 9.21 43.17
CA LEU A 107 -1.90 8.46 44.09
C LEU A 107 -1.08 7.27 44.62
N LYS A 108 -0.94 7.17 45.95
CA LYS A 108 -0.24 6.03 46.57
C LYS A 108 -1.16 4.80 46.61
N PRO A 109 -0.67 3.58 46.36
CA PRO A 109 -1.52 2.38 46.31
C PRO A 109 -2.37 2.11 47.57
N ALA A 110 -1.91 2.55 48.75
CA ALA A 110 -2.69 2.45 49.98
C ALA A 110 -3.88 3.45 50.02
N VAL A 111 -3.68 4.66 49.49
CA VAL A 111 -4.71 5.71 49.40
C VAL A 111 -5.70 5.36 48.28
N GLU A 112 -5.20 4.87 47.15
CA GLU A 112 -6.02 4.31 46.06
C GLU A 112 -6.99 3.24 46.57
N LYS A 113 -6.47 2.22 47.28
CA LYS A 113 -7.30 1.17 47.89
C LYS A 113 -8.31 1.68 48.93
N ALA A 114 -8.00 2.77 49.63
CA ALA A 114 -8.93 3.40 50.58
C ALA A 114 -10.07 4.11 49.83
N ILE A 115 -9.73 4.96 48.85
CA ILE A 115 -10.68 5.69 48.01
C ILE A 115 -11.61 4.73 47.25
N CYS A 116 -11.07 3.63 46.72
CA CYS A 116 -11.85 2.64 45.96
C CYS A 116 -12.95 1.92 46.78
N ARG A 117 -12.96 2.03 48.11
CA ARG A 117 -14.08 1.55 48.94
C ARG A 117 -15.33 2.41 48.81
N HIS A 118 -15.15 3.72 48.63
CA HIS A 118 -16.21 4.70 48.44
C HIS A 118 -15.84 5.67 47.31
N PRO A 119 -15.81 5.20 46.04
CA PRO A 119 -15.23 5.94 44.92
C PRO A 119 -16.15 7.01 44.33
N LYS A 120 -17.36 7.21 44.87
CA LYS A 120 -18.33 8.22 44.41
C LYS A 120 -18.27 9.47 45.28
N LEU A 121 -18.40 10.63 44.66
CA LEU A 121 -18.62 11.89 45.36
C LEU A 121 -20.10 12.04 45.70
N SER A 122 -20.42 12.58 46.89
CA SER A 122 -21.78 13.08 47.15
C SER A 122 -22.03 14.37 46.36
N GLU A 123 -23.29 14.76 46.16
CA GLU A 123 -23.59 16.00 45.42
C GLU A 123 -23.12 17.25 46.17
N GLU A 124 -23.09 17.23 47.51
CA GLU A 124 -22.55 18.31 48.32
C GLU A 124 -21.01 18.37 48.20
N ALA A 125 -20.33 17.22 48.21
CA ALA A 125 -18.89 17.13 47.99
C ALA A 125 -18.50 17.62 46.59
N ARG A 126 -19.21 17.13 45.56
CA ARG A 126 -19.08 17.58 44.17
C ARG A 126 -19.28 19.09 44.06
N SER A 127 -20.34 19.64 44.65
CA SER A 127 -20.62 21.08 44.66
C SER A 127 -19.52 21.91 45.35
N ARG A 128 -18.93 21.42 46.45
CA ARG A 128 -17.78 22.07 47.10
C ARG A 128 -16.54 22.06 46.21
N LEU A 129 -16.22 20.92 45.60
CA LEU A 129 -15.06 20.77 44.72
C LEU A 129 -15.19 21.55 43.41
N LEU A 130 -16.40 21.66 42.85
CA LEU A 130 -16.67 22.47 41.66
C LEU A 130 -16.54 23.97 41.95
N ARG A 131 -16.85 24.43 43.17
CA ARG A 131 -16.53 25.81 43.60
C ARG A 131 -15.03 26.04 43.69
N LEU A 132 -14.30 25.13 44.33
CA LEU A 132 -12.82 25.18 44.42
C LEU A 132 -12.15 25.14 43.04
N ALA A 133 -12.70 24.38 42.10
CA ALA A 133 -12.26 24.34 40.71
C ALA A 133 -12.53 25.65 39.95
N GLY A 134 -13.55 26.41 40.36
CA GLY A 134 -13.84 27.74 39.82
C GLY A 134 -12.75 28.78 40.13
N ASP A 135 -11.91 28.52 41.13
CA ASP A 135 -10.75 29.37 41.47
C ASP A 135 -9.49 29.01 40.65
N ASP A 136 -9.47 27.86 39.94
CA ASP A 136 -8.38 27.46 39.02
C ASP A 136 -8.58 28.08 37.62
N LEU A 137 -8.46 29.42 37.57
CA LEU A 137 -8.65 30.24 36.37
C LEU A 137 -7.69 29.90 35.20
N LEU A 138 -6.62 29.15 35.45
CA LEU A 138 -5.62 28.75 34.46
C LEU A 138 -5.70 27.27 34.08
N LEU A 139 -6.67 26.52 34.62
CA LEU A 139 -6.86 25.08 34.40
C LEU A 139 -5.58 24.25 34.64
N ALA A 140 -4.82 24.61 35.68
CA ALA A 140 -3.55 23.96 35.99
C ALA A 140 -3.73 22.54 36.56
N VAL A 141 -4.84 22.28 37.26
CA VAL A 141 -5.09 21.03 38.00
C VAL A 141 -5.80 19.94 37.18
N PRO A 142 -6.81 20.21 36.32
CA PRO A 142 -7.55 19.17 35.60
C PRO A 142 -6.69 18.20 34.79
N ARG A 143 -5.61 18.69 34.13
CA ARG A 143 -4.63 17.85 33.43
C ARG A 143 -4.01 16.78 34.34
N GLN A 144 -3.60 17.17 35.56
CA GLN A 144 -2.95 16.24 36.49
C GLN A 144 -3.92 15.16 36.97
N LEU A 145 -5.19 15.52 37.21
CA LEU A 145 -6.24 14.56 37.55
C LEU A 145 -6.48 13.54 36.43
N LEU A 146 -6.48 13.95 35.17
CA LEU A 146 -6.60 13.04 34.03
C LEU A 146 -5.38 12.12 33.87
N LEU A 147 -4.18 12.62 34.11
CA LEU A 147 -2.96 11.78 34.10
C LEU A 147 -3.00 10.73 35.22
N ILE A 148 -3.51 11.05 36.41
CA ILE A 148 -3.71 10.06 37.48
C ILE A 148 -4.74 9.00 37.09
N VAL A 149 -5.85 9.37 36.42
CA VAL A 149 -6.84 8.39 35.94
C VAL A 149 -6.21 7.33 35.04
N ARG A 150 -5.20 7.71 34.25
CA ARG A 150 -4.44 6.81 33.37
C ARG A 150 -3.51 5.86 34.14
N ASP A 151 -2.96 6.32 35.27
CA ASP A 151 -2.10 5.52 36.15
C ASP A 151 -2.90 4.50 37.00
N ILE A 152 -4.20 4.75 37.24
CA ILE A 152 -5.08 3.88 38.05
C ILE A 152 -5.54 2.66 37.25
N ALA A 153 -5.01 1.49 37.59
CA ALA A 153 -5.34 0.20 36.98
C ALA A 153 -6.39 -0.58 37.79
N GLY A 154 -7.43 -1.09 37.12
CA GLY A 154 -8.40 -2.02 37.72
C GLY A 154 -9.58 -1.39 38.48
N TYR A 155 -9.68 -0.06 38.58
CA TYR A 155 -10.76 0.64 39.31
C TYR A 155 -11.63 1.51 38.38
N PRO A 156 -12.48 0.91 37.51
CA PRO A 156 -13.22 1.65 36.49
C PRO A 156 -14.21 2.67 37.06
N VAL A 157 -14.78 2.42 38.25
CA VAL A 157 -15.72 3.33 38.91
C VAL A 157 -15.02 4.61 39.36
N LEU A 158 -13.84 4.50 40.00
CA LEU A 158 -13.02 5.65 40.38
C LEU A 158 -12.60 6.47 39.15
N ASN A 159 -12.14 5.79 38.10
CA ASN A 159 -11.75 6.43 36.84
C ASN A 159 -12.92 7.14 36.15
N SER A 160 -14.14 6.56 36.18
CA SER A 160 -15.34 7.24 35.68
C SER A 160 -15.72 8.46 36.51
N GLU A 161 -15.61 8.40 37.84
CA GLU A 161 -15.99 9.51 38.72
C GLU A 161 -15.02 10.69 38.61
N MET A 162 -13.71 10.43 38.58
CA MET A 162 -12.69 11.45 38.35
C MET A 162 -12.83 12.09 36.96
N ARG A 163 -13.08 11.31 35.90
CA ARG A 163 -13.34 11.87 34.56
C ARG A 163 -14.63 12.68 34.51
N ASN A 164 -15.70 12.24 35.18
CA ASN A 164 -16.96 13.00 35.26
C ASN A 164 -16.77 14.33 36.01
N PHE A 165 -15.99 14.35 37.09
CA PHE A 165 -15.62 15.59 37.77
C PHE A 165 -14.82 16.52 36.86
N VAL A 166 -13.75 16.03 36.22
CA VAL A 166 -12.95 16.87 35.29
C VAL A 166 -13.79 17.40 34.12
N ARG A 167 -14.66 16.57 33.54
CA ARG A 167 -15.59 17.00 32.48
C ARG A 167 -16.45 18.19 32.91
N GLN A 168 -17.05 18.12 34.11
CA GLN A 168 -17.85 19.23 34.65
C GLN A 168 -17.01 20.49 34.87
N VAL A 169 -15.78 20.37 35.36
CA VAL A 169 -14.85 21.51 35.49
C VAL A 169 -14.57 22.15 34.14
N LEU A 170 -14.31 21.36 33.10
CA LEU A 170 -14.09 21.88 31.74
C LEU A 170 -15.39 22.51 31.17
N GLU A 171 -16.54 21.84 31.25
CA GLU A 171 -17.84 22.31 30.75
C GLU A 171 -18.32 23.63 31.39
N MET A 172 -17.93 23.90 32.65
CA MET A 172 -18.19 25.17 33.35
C MET A 172 -17.20 26.28 32.97
N HIS A 173 -15.97 25.94 32.57
CA HIS A 173 -14.93 26.95 32.35
C HIS A 173 -15.16 27.75 31.06
N PRO A 174 -15.08 29.10 31.06
CA PRO A 174 -15.39 29.92 29.89
C PRO A 174 -14.63 29.55 28.60
N ALA A 175 -13.41 29.02 28.70
CA ALA A 175 -12.63 28.54 27.56
C ALA A 175 -13.31 27.39 26.76
N PHE A 176 -14.20 26.62 27.38
CA PHE A 176 -14.99 25.57 26.73
C PHE A 176 -16.48 25.93 26.66
N SER A 177 -16.82 27.22 26.74
CA SER A 177 -18.21 27.71 26.67
C SER A 177 -18.91 27.35 25.35
N ARG A 178 -18.15 27.30 24.24
CA ARG A 178 -18.62 26.97 22.88
C ARG A 178 -19.33 25.61 22.82
N PRO A 179 -20.51 25.51 22.17
CA PRO A 179 -21.28 24.26 22.13
C PRO A 179 -20.55 23.11 21.44
N GLU A 180 -19.69 23.42 20.45
CA GLU A 180 -18.89 22.43 19.72
C GLU A 180 -17.78 21.83 20.61
N LEU A 181 -17.24 22.62 21.55
CA LEU A 181 -16.28 22.11 22.53
C LEU A 181 -16.97 21.26 23.59
N LYS A 182 -18.19 21.64 24.02
CA LYS A 182 -19.01 20.84 24.95
C LYS A 182 -19.46 19.51 24.33
N SER A 183 -19.91 19.51 23.07
CA SER A 183 -20.24 18.28 22.35
C SER A 183 -19.00 17.38 22.18
N ALA A 184 -17.82 17.96 21.96
CA ALA A 184 -16.56 17.23 21.92
C ALA A 184 -16.18 16.59 23.26
N LEU A 185 -16.32 17.30 24.38
CA LEU A 185 -16.11 16.75 25.72
C LEU A 185 -17.10 15.62 26.04
N GLY A 186 -18.36 15.78 25.62
CA GLY A 186 -19.42 14.77 25.78
C GLY A 186 -19.34 13.58 24.81
N ASN A 187 -18.42 13.59 23.84
CA ASN A 187 -18.32 12.59 22.76
C ASN A 187 -19.64 12.35 22.01
N GLN A 188 -20.36 13.43 21.70
CA GLN A 188 -21.59 13.37 20.89
C GLN A 188 -21.28 12.93 19.44
N PRO A 189 -22.22 12.30 18.72
CA PRO A 189 -21.99 11.82 17.35
C PRO A 189 -21.67 12.96 16.37
N ASP A 190 -22.35 14.10 16.52
CA ASP A 190 -22.14 15.31 15.69
C ASP A 190 -21.01 16.22 16.22
N ALA A 191 -20.22 15.74 17.19
CA ALA A 191 -19.13 16.52 17.76
C ALA A 191 -17.96 16.69 16.78
N PRO A 192 -17.23 17.82 16.84
CA PRO A 192 -16.03 18.00 16.04
C PRO A 192 -14.97 16.92 16.37
N GLY A 193 -14.21 16.55 15.33
CA GLY A 193 -13.03 15.72 15.46
C GLY A 193 -11.96 16.39 16.34
N PRO A 194 -11.01 15.61 16.92
CA PRO A 194 -10.00 16.14 17.84
C PRO A 194 -9.19 17.32 17.28
N GLU A 195 -8.90 17.29 15.97
CA GLU A 195 -8.20 18.33 15.22
C GLU A 195 -8.98 19.65 15.21
N SER A 196 -10.25 19.61 14.79
CA SER A 196 -11.14 20.77 14.75
C SER A 196 -11.41 21.33 16.16
N ALA A 197 -11.67 20.45 17.14
CA ALA A 197 -11.88 20.86 18.54
C ALA A 197 -10.65 21.57 19.13
N MET A 198 -9.46 21.03 18.92
CA MET A 198 -8.21 21.63 19.39
C MET A 198 -7.93 22.96 18.68
N ALA A 199 -8.11 23.02 17.36
CA ALA A 199 -7.95 24.25 16.60
C ALA A 199 -8.92 25.35 17.08
N MET A 200 -10.20 25.03 17.28
CA MET A 200 -11.20 25.95 17.83
C MET A 200 -10.84 26.46 19.23
N LEU A 201 -10.32 25.59 20.11
CA LEU A 201 -9.88 25.98 21.44
C LEU A 201 -8.66 26.91 21.38
N VAL A 202 -7.60 26.52 20.67
CA VAL A 202 -6.32 27.26 20.67
C VAL A 202 -6.44 28.61 19.94
N THR A 203 -7.28 28.70 18.90
CA THR A 203 -7.57 29.96 18.18
C THR A 203 -8.61 30.85 18.85
N SER A 204 -9.22 30.43 19.96
CA SER A 204 -10.14 31.29 20.70
C SER A 204 -9.42 32.50 21.29
N ASP A 205 -10.10 33.65 21.34
CA ASP A 205 -9.59 34.82 22.04
C ASP A 205 -9.80 34.67 23.55
N PHE A 206 -8.76 34.19 24.24
CA PHE A 206 -8.75 34.03 25.68
C PHE A 206 -8.86 35.36 26.44
N SER A 207 -8.54 36.49 25.81
CA SER A 207 -8.64 37.82 26.44
C SER A 207 -10.09 38.30 26.56
N ALA A 208 -10.95 37.90 25.61
CA ALA A 208 -12.37 38.24 25.54
C ALA A 208 -13.31 37.27 26.30
N LEU A 209 -12.76 36.34 27.11
CA LEU A 209 -13.59 35.36 27.82
C LEU A 209 -14.48 36.01 28.90
N PRO A 210 -15.81 35.79 28.86
CA PRO A 210 -16.74 36.28 29.88
C PRO A 210 -16.58 35.51 31.20
N ASP A 211 -17.12 36.07 32.28
CA ASP A 211 -17.39 35.41 33.57
C ASP A 211 -16.21 34.75 34.32
N LEU A 212 -14.95 34.99 33.93
CA LEU A 212 -13.83 34.73 34.83
C LEU A 212 -13.90 35.70 36.03
N LYS A 213 -14.38 35.21 37.17
CA LYS A 213 -14.34 35.89 38.47
C LYS A 213 -12.88 36.26 38.78
N ARG A 214 -12.59 37.56 38.82
CA ARG A 214 -11.23 38.11 38.87
C ARG A 214 -11.17 39.30 39.81
N ASP A 215 -10.30 39.22 40.82
CA ASP A 215 -9.88 40.40 41.60
C ASP A 215 -8.90 41.27 40.79
N LYS A 216 -8.22 40.70 39.79
CA LYS A 216 -7.23 41.37 38.93
C LYS A 216 -7.28 40.83 37.50
N PRO A 217 -7.05 41.66 36.47
CA PRO A 217 -6.95 41.19 35.09
C PRO A 217 -5.72 40.28 34.91
N LEU A 218 -5.89 39.23 34.10
CA LEU A 218 -4.79 38.35 33.68
C LEU A 218 -3.83 39.08 32.74
N ARG A 219 -2.54 38.73 32.80
CA ARG A 219 -1.49 39.25 31.90
C ARG A 219 -1.46 38.43 30.61
N SER A 220 -0.84 38.95 29.55
CA SER A 220 -0.66 38.24 28.28
C SER A 220 -0.10 36.82 28.47
N LYS A 221 0.93 36.69 29.30
CA LYS A 221 1.56 35.40 29.62
C LYS A 221 0.59 34.40 30.27
N ASP A 222 -0.31 34.89 31.11
CA ASP A 222 -1.27 34.04 31.83
C ASP A 222 -2.35 33.52 30.87
N PHE A 223 -2.70 34.29 29.82
CA PHE A 223 -3.55 33.83 28.72
C PHE A 223 -2.85 32.78 27.84
N ASP A 224 -1.55 32.93 27.58
CA ASP A 224 -0.77 31.92 26.85
C ASP A 224 -0.65 30.61 27.66
N GLU A 225 -0.47 30.72 28.98
CA GLU A 225 -0.46 29.60 29.91
C GLU A 225 -1.83 28.89 30.00
N LEU A 226 -2.94 29.65 30.11
CA LEU A 226 -4.30 29.10 30.05
C LEU A 226 -4.57 28.41 28.71
N ARG A 227 -4.16 29.00 27.57
CA ARG A 227 -4.29 28.37 26.23
C ARG A 227 -3.56 27.03 26.18
N ALA A 228 -2.32 26.99 26.68
CA ALA A 228 -1.53 25.77 26.73
C ALA A 228 -2.14 24.72 27.67
N ASN A 229 -2.54 25.10 28.89
CA ASN A 229 -3.15 24.20 29.87
C ASN A 229 -4.49 23.64 29.36
N ALA A 230 -5.34 24.45 28.76
CA ALA A 230 -6.60 24.00 28.17
C ALA A 230 -6.36 23.01 27.02
N ALA A 231 -5.40 23.30 26.13
CA ALA A 231 -5.01 22.39 25.05
C ALA A 231 -4.44 21.06 25.58
N TYR A 232 -3.58 21.09 26.60
CA TYR A 232 -3.06 19.88 27.24
C TYR A 232 -4.14 19.09 27.98
N CYS A 233 -5.10 19.75 28.63
CA CYS A 233 -6.27 19.08 29.22
C CYS A 233 -7.09 18.36 28.14
N LEU A 234 -7.38 19.04 27.03
CA LEU A 234 -8.16 18.46 25.92
C LEU A 234 -7.42 17.30 25.22
N ALA A 235 -6.09 17.40 25.09
CA ALA A 235 -5.27 16.34 24.54
C ALA A 235 -5.32 15.05 25.38
N VAL A 236 -5.15 15.16 26.71
CA VAL A 236 -5.28 14.01 27.62
C VAL A 236 -6.74 13.55 27.72
N TRP A 237 -7.73 14.45 27.63
CA TRP A 237 -9.13 14.05 27.55
C TRP A 237 -9.41 13.14 26.36
N PHE A 238 -8.88 13.47 25.18
CA PHE A 238 -9.04 12.65 23.98
C PHE A 238 -8.27 11.32 24.03
N THR A 239 -7.16 11.20 24.77
CA THR A 239 -6.57 9.85 25.01
C THR A 239 -7.47 8.99 25.86
N GLU A 240 -7.99 9.54 26.95
CA GLU A 240 -8.76 8.79 27.94
C GLU A 240 -10.19 8.45 27.49
N THR A 241 -10.74 9.18 26.52
CA THR A 241 -12.12 9.00 26.05
C THR A 241 -12.27 8.55 24.60
N ARG A 242 -11.30 8.86 23.72
CA ARG A 242 -11.33 8.48 22.29
C ARG A 242 -10.15 7.58 21.88
N GLY A 243 -9.26 7.21 22.80
CA GLY A 243 -8.18 6.25 22.55
C GLY A 243 -7.08 6.75 21.61
N LEU A 244 -6.87 8.08 21.50
CA LEU A 244 -5.82 8.64 20.62
C LEU A 244 -4.42 8.13 21.00
N SER A 245 -3.62 7.80 19.99
CA SER A 245 -2.22 7.40 20.16
C SER A 245 -1.32 8.60 20.48
N ILE A 246 -0.17 8.34 21.11
CA ILE A 246 0.79 9.38 21.51
C ILE A 246 1.31 10.15 20.29
N GLU A 247 1.54 9.45 19.18
CA GLU A 247 1.98 10.02 17.91
C GLU A 247 0.95 11.01 17.35
N LYS A 248 -0.35 10.66 17.42
CA LYS A 248 -1.41 11.53 16.93
C LYS A 248 -1.61 12.77 17.81
N ILE A 249 -1.44 12.64 19.13
CA ILE A 249 -1.40 13.80 20.04
C ILE A 249 -0.20 14.70 19.72
N ASN A 250 0.98 14.11 19.52
CA ASN A 250 2.21 14.87 19.27
C ASN A 250 2.10 15.67 17.97
N GLN A 251 1.56 15.06 16.91
CA GLN A 251 1.19 15.77 15.69
C GLN A 251 0.18 16.89 15.95
N LEU A 252 -0.91 16.59 16.66
CA LEU A 252 -1.98 17.56 16.96
C LEU A 252 -1.44 18.78 17.73
N LEU A 253 -0.72 18.55 18.84
CA LEU A 253 -0.11 19.62 19.64
C LEU A 253 0.91 20.41 18.82
N TYR A 254 1.69 19.77 17.96
CA TYR A 254 2.60 20.47 17.07
C TYR A 254 1.86 21.38 16.08
N GLU A 255 0.86 20.85 15.36
CA GLU A 255 0.13 21.59 14.33
C GLU A 255 -0.69 22.75 14.91
N THR A 256 -1.41 22.53 16.02
CA THR A 256 -2.32 23.55 16.57
C THR A 256 -1.69 24.47 17.58
N LEU A 257 -0.73 24.01 18.40
CA LEU A 257 -0.22 24.74 19.56
C LEU A 257 1.25 25.15 19.41
N TRP A 258 2.17 24.20 19.22
CA TRP A 258 3.60 24.51 19.26
C TRP A 258 4.09 25.21 17.99
N ARG A 259 3.62 24.85 16.80
CA ARG A 259 4.03 25.50 15.54
C ARG A 259 3.54 26.95 15.44
N PRO A 260 2.30 27.32 15.82
CA PRO A 260 1.88 28.72 15.83
C PRO A 260 2.53 29.56 16.94
N MET A 261 2.85 28.97 18.09
CA MET A 261 3.59 29.65 19.16
C MET A 261 5.11 29.66 18.95
N SER A 262 5.63 28.85 18.02
CA SER A 262 7.04 28.89 17.63
C SER A 262 7.32 30.27 17.04
N PRO A 263 8.23 31.07 17.63
CA PRO A 263 8.47 32.39 17.13
C PRO A 263 9.06 32.28 15.72
N GLY A 264 8.37 32.88 14.75
CA GLY A 264 8.94 33.27 13.45
C GLY A 264 10.02 34.35 13.59
N ALA A 265 10.81 34.30 14.66
CA ALA A 265 11.83 35.26 15.01
C ALA A 265 12.92 35.26 13.94
N LYS A 266 12.97 36.34 13.17
CA LYS A 266 14.10 36.62 12.28
C LYS A 266 15.41 36.74 13.08
N ASP A 267 15.33 37.25 14.32
CA ASP A 267 16.45 37.31 15.26
C ASP A 267 16.90 35.90 15.72
N GLU A 268 18.20 35.66 15.60
CA GLU A 268 18.88 34.45 16.03
C GLU A 268 18.99 34.37 17.57
N THR A 269 19.11 35.52 18.25
CA THR A 269 19.22 35.59 19.72
C THR A 269 17.97 35.05 20.41
N VAL A 270 16.78 35.40 19.90
CA VAL A 270 15.49 34.89 20.38
C VAL A 270 15.37 33.39 20.11
N ARG A 271 15.82 32.92 18.95
CA ARG A 271 15.85 31.48 18.62
C ARG A 271 16.76 30.71 19.58
N LEU A 272 17.99 31.18 19.80
CA LEU A 272 18.93 30.56 20.75
C LEU A 272 18.34 30.50 22.16
N ARG A 273 17.78 31.60 22.68
CA ARG A 273 17.10 31.59 24.00
C ARG A 273 15.96 30.58 24.06
N SER A 274 15.11 30.55 23.03
CA SER A 274 13.98 29.61 23.00
C SER A 274 14.41 28.13 22.98
N LEU A 275 15.60 27.83 22.46
CA LEU A 275 16.20 26.49 22.48
C LEU A 275 16.89 26.18 23.82
N THR A 276 17.51 27.17 24.48
CA THR A 276 18.23 26.96 25.75
C THR A 276 17.35 27.05 27.00
N GLU A 277 16.20 27.73 26.92
CA GLU A 277 15.26 27.91 28.04
C GLU A 277 14.21 26.77 28.15
N ILE A 278 14.35 25.71 27.34
CA ILE A 278 13.50 24.51 27.39
C ILE A 278 13.65 23.80 28.73
N ARG A 279 12.57 23.74 29.51
CA ARG A 279 12.56 23.14 30.86
C ARG A 279 12.36 21.61 30.87
N ASP A 280 11.69 21.06 29.87
CA ASP A 280 11.40 19.62 29.76
C ASP A 280 12.09 19.02 28.54
N LEU A 281 13.34 18.60 28.74
CA LEU A 281 14.14 17.94 27.70
C LEU A 281 13.59 16.55 27.34
N ALA A 282 12.90 15.88 28.26
CA ALA A 282 12.34 14.54 28.03
C ALA A 282 11.12 14.61 27.10
N GLY A 283 10.21 15.57 27.32
CA GLY A 283 9.08 15.85 26.45
C GLY A 283 9.52 16.22 25.02
N VAL A 284 10.54 17.08 24.88
CA VAL A 284 11.11 17.42 23.57
C VAL A 284 11.81 16.21 22.93
N GLY A 285 12.53 15.40 23.70
CA GLY A 285 13.13 14.15 23.21
C GLY A 285 12.10 13.18 22.65
N LEU A 286 10.94 13.02 23.32
CA LEU A 286 9.83 12.19 22.85
C LEU A 286 9.23 12.73 21.54
N ALA A 287 8.95 14.04 21.48
CA ALA A 287 8.44 14.69 20.27
C ALA A 287 9.40 14.47 19.08
N CYS A 288 10.68 14.78 19.26
CA CYS A 288 11.73 14.56 18.25
C CYS A 288 11.87 13.10 17.84
N ALA A 289 11.74 12.14 18.76
CA ALA A 289 11.79 10.71 18.43
C ALA A 289 10.61 10.29 17.54
N THR A 290 9.40 10.78 17.80
CA THR A 290 8.24 10.49 16.93
C THR A 290 8.35 11.16 15.56
N PHE A 291 8.81 12.41 15.47
CA PHE A 291 9.03 13.08 14.18
C PHE A 291 10.16 12.43 13.38
N LYS A 292 11.24 12.00 14.03
CA LYS A 292 12.29 11.23 13.37
C LYS A 292 11.73 9.92 12.81
N ARG A 293 10.97 9.17 13.61
CA ARG A 293 10.34 7.93 13.16
C ARG A 293 9.42 8.15 11.96
N GLN A 294 8.57 9.19 11.99
CA GLN A 294 7.74 9.57 10.85
C GLN A 294 8.58 9.94 9.62
N SER A 295 9.68 10.65 9.79
CA SER A 295 10.62 10.98 8.69
C SER A 295 11.27 9.72 8.11
N ASP A 296 11.69 8.78 8.95
CA ASP A 296 12.31 7.52 8.51
C ASP A 296 11.29 6.62 7.77
N GLU A 297 10.05 6.56 8.26
CA GLU A 297 8.93 5.86 7.61
C GLU A 297 8.57 6.49 6.24
N MET A 298 8.50 7.83 6.16
CA MET A 298 8.26 8.53 4.90
C MET A 298 9.41 8.40 3.90
N ALA A 299 10.67 8.44 4.36
CA ALA A 299 11.83 8.19 3.52
C ALA A 299 11.82 6.76 2.93
N TYR A 300 11.39 5.77 3.72
CA TYR A 300 11.19 4.40 3.23
C TYR A 300 10.11 4.32 2.15
N VAL A 301 8.94 4.94 2.36
CA VAL A 301 7.84 4.98 1.39
C VAL A 301 8.27 5.66 0.08
N VAL A 302 8.98 6.78 0.16
CA VAL A 302 9.51 7.48 -1.03
C VAL A 302 10.55 6.62 -1.77
N ALA A 303 11.43 5.92 -1.05
CA ALA A 303 12.42 5.03 -1.66
C ALA A 303 11.78 3.80 -2.35
N ASP A 304 10.73 3.23 -1.76
CA ASP A 304 9.97 2.12 -2.37
C ASP A 304 9.16 2.59 -3.59
N ALA A 305 8.48 3.75 -3.50
CA ALA A 305 7.80 4.37 -4.64
C ALA A 305 8.78 4.68 -5.78
N GLY A 306 9.99 5.16 -5.46
CA GLY A 306 11.07 5.40 -6.43
C GLY A 306 11.47 4.11 -7.17
N LYS A 307 11.69 3.00 -6.46
CA LYS A 307 11.98 1.68 -7.07
C LYS A 307 10.84 1.17 -7.95
N LYS A 308 9.59 1.36 -7.52
CA LYS A 308 8.42 0.99 -8.33
C LYS A 308 8.35 1.82 -9.61
N LEU A 309 8.66 3.12 -9.55
CA LEU A 309 8.71 4.01 -10.70
C LEU A 309 9.84 3.64 -11.68
N THR A 310 11.05 3.32 -11.20
CA THR A 310 12.16 2.87 -12.07
C THR A 310 11.80 1.56 -12.78
N ASN A 311 11.30 0.58 -12.04
CA ASN A 311 10.92 -0.72 -12.61
C ASN A 311 9.79 -0.59 -13.64
N ALA A 312 8.79 0.28 -13.37
CA ALA A 312 7.72 0.56 -14.32
C ALA A 312 8.24 1.28 -15.57
N SER A 313 9.15 2.24 -15.42
CA SER A 313 9.81 2.93 -16.54
C SER A 313 10.60 1.96 -17.43
N GLU A 314 11.44 1.11 -16.83
CA GLU A 314 12.18 0.05 -17.53
C GLU A 314 11.26 -0.93 -18.26
N HIS A 315 10.12 -1.28 -17.67
CA HIS A 315 9.13 -2.13 -18.34
C HIS A 315 8.47 -1.43 -19.53
N VAL A 316 8.14 -0.13 -19.40
CA VAL A 316 7.58 0.68 -20.49
C VAL A 316 8.58 0.86 -21.63
N THR A 317 9.87 1.09 -21.35
CA THR A 317 10.88 1.20 -22.42
C THR A 317 11.11 -0.14 -23.11
N ALA A 318 11.16 -1.26 -22.36
CA ALA A 318 11.25 -2.60 -22.92
C ALA A 318 10.03 -2.96 -23.80
N LEU A 319 8.81 -2.64 -23.36
CA LEU A 319 7.59 -2.83 -24.15
C LEU A 319 7.56 -1.92 -25.39
N THR A 320 8.07 -0.70 -25.30
CA THR A 320 8.17 0.23 -26.44
C THR A 320 9.11 -0.33 -27.51
N MET A 321 10.33 -0.73 -27.12
CA MET A 321 11.29 -1.37 -28.03
C MET A 321 10.72 -2.65 -28.67
N ARG A 322 10.00 -3.48 -27.89
CA ARG A 322 9.36 -4.70 -28.42
C ARG A 322 8.22 -4.39 -29.41
N ASN A 323 7.45 -3.33 -29.18
CA ASN A 323 6.42 -2.89 -30.13
C ASN A 323 7.04 -2.35 -31.42
N GLU A 324 8.14 -1.59 -31.34
CA GLU A 324 8.88 -1.15 -32.53
C GLU A 324 9.44 -2.33 -33.33
N GLN A 325 10.01 -3.33 -32.66
CA GLN A 325 10.50 -4.54 -33.32
C GLN A 325 9.36 -5.28 -34.03
N LEU A 326 8.24 -5.54 -33.34
CA LEU A 326 7.08 -6.21 -33.93
C LEU A 326 6.50 -5.44 -35.13
N ARG A 327 6.53 -4.10 -35.11
CA ARG A 327 6.15 -3.28 -36.29
C ARG A 327 7.09 -3.49 -37.47
N ARG A 328 8.41 -3.50 -37.25
CA ARG A 328 9.40 -3.79 -38.31
C ARG A 328 9.22 -5.20 -38.88
N ASP A 329 8.97 -6.19 -38.03
CA ASP A 329 8.73 -7.58 -38.44
C ASP A 329 7.43 -7.74 -39.26
N LEU A 330 6.40 -6.94 -38.96
CA LEU A 330 5.16 -6.85 -39.77
C LEU A 330 5.43 -6.16 -41.11
N ASP A 331 6.06 -4.99 -41.12
CA ASP A 331 6.42 -4.27 -42.36
C ASP A 331 7.26 -5.15 -43.31
N GLU A 332 8.16 -5.97 -42.77
CA GLU A 332 8.94 -6.92 -43.57
C GLU A 332 8.08 -8.06 -44.12
N ARG A 333 7.16 -8.60 -43.32
CA ARG A 333 6.22 -9.65 -43.78
C ARG A 333 5.29 -9.14 -44.87
N ASP A 334 4.74 -7.94 -44.73
CA ASP A 334 3.84 -7.35 -45.72
C ASP A 334 4.55 -7.11 -47.06
N ARG A 335 5.82 -6.67 -47.03
CA ARG A 335 6.66 -6.59 -48.25
C ARG A 335 6.91 -7.95 -48.89
N ARG A 336 7.16 -9.00 -48.10
CA ARG A 336 7.35 -10.37 -48.61
C ARG A 336 6.06 -10.93 -49.23
N LEU A 337 4.90 -10.67 -48.62
CA LEU A 337 3.60 -11.06 -49.17
C LEU A 337 3.34 -10.34 -50.50
N ALA A 338 3.49 -9.01 -50.55
CA ALA A 338 3.32 -8.24 -51.78
C ALA A 338 4.25 -8.71 -52.92
N ALA A 339 5.50 -9.09 -52.62
CA ALA A 339 6.42 -9.64 -53.59
C ALA A 339 6.01 -11.04 -54.09
N LEU A 340 5.47 -11.90 -53.20
CA LEU A 340 4.95 -13.22 -53.56
C LEU A 340 3.67 -13.10 -54.41
N ASP A 341 2.75 -12.20 -54.05
CA ASP A 341 1.54 -11.94 -54.83
C ASP A 341 1.89 -11.42 -56.24
N GLN A 342 2.86 -10.50 -56.35
CA GLN A 342 3.35 -10.01 -57.64
C GLN A 342 3.97 -11.13 -58.49
N ALA A 343 4.80 -12.01 -57.87
CA ALA A 343 5.42 -13.13 -58.56
C ALA A 343 4.38 -14.16 -59.06
N LEU A 344 3.40 -14.49 -58.22
CA LEU A 344 2.29 -15.39 -58.52
C LEU A 344 1.36 -14.80 -59.60
N GLU A 345 1.18 -13.47 -59.64
CA GLU A 345 0.49 -12.81 -60.75
C GLU A 345 1.28 -12.89 -62.06
N SER A 346 2.60 -12.67 -62.07
CA SER A 346 3.40 -12.85 -63.29
C SER A 346 3.34 -14.29 -63.78
N GLU A 347 3.52 -15.27 -62.89
CA GLU A 347 3.47 -16.68 -63.27
C GLU A 347 2.10 -17.07 -63.85
N ARG A 348 1.00 -16.56 -63.27
CA ARG A 348 -0.36 -16.74 -63.84
C ARG A 348 -0.52 -16.13 -65.22
N ARG A 349 0.07 -14.96 -65.49
CA ARG A 349 0.03 -14.32 -66.81
C ARG A 349 0.85 -15.12 -67.83
N ASP A 350 2.03 -15.59 -67.44
CA ASP A 350 2.92 -16.40 -68.29
C ASP A 350 2.30 -17.76 -68.61
N HIS A 351 1.68 -18.43 -67.63
CA HIS A 351 0.89 -19.65 -67.85
C HIS A 351 -0.33 -19.40 -68.75
N ALA A 352 -1.06 -18.30 -68.56
CA ALA A 352 -2.20 -17.96 -69.41
C ALA A 352 -1.80 -17.67 -70.86
N HIS A 353 -0.69 -16.96 -71.06
CA HIS A 353 -0.10 -16.68 -72.38
C HIS A 353 0.38 -17.98 -73.05
N THR A 354 1.11 -18.82 -72.32
CA THR A 354 1.58 -20.14 -72.81
C THR A 354 0.41 -21.04 -73.20
N ARG A 355 -0.64 -21.09 -72.36
CA ARG A 355 -1.87 -21.84 -72.65
C ARG A 355 -2.61 -21.31 -73.88
N ALA A 356 -2.63 -19.99 -74.10
CA ALA A 356 -3.24 -19.41 -75.28
C ALA A 356 -2.48 -19.81 -76.56
N HIS A 357 -1.15 -19.70 -76.58
CA HIS A 357 -0.33 -20.18 -77.71
C HIS A 357 -0.54 -21.67 -78.00
N LEU A 358 -0.44 -22.53 -76.98
CA LEU A 358 -0.67 -23.97 -77.15
C LEU A 358 -2.10 -24.31 -77.65
N GLN A 359 -3.10 -23.51 -77.29
CA GLN A 359 -4.46 -23.68 -77.80
C GLN A 359 -4.56 -23.23 -79.27
N ASP A 360 -3.99 -22.07 -79.62
CA ASP A 360 -3.98 -21.56 -81.00
C ASP A 360 -3.22 -22.53 -81.94
N ASP A 361 -2.07 -23.05 -81.51
CA ASP A 361 -1.28 -24.04 -82.24
C ASP A 361 -2.05 -25.35 -82.44
N PHE A 362 -2.72 -25.84 -81.39
CA PHE A 362 -3.60 -27.01 -81.48
C PHE A 362 -4.79 -26.77 -82.43
N GLU A 363 -5.42 -25.59 -82.40
CA GLU A 363 -6.53 -25.25 -83.29
C GLU A 363 -6.06 -25.10 -84.76
N GLN A 364 -4.86 -24.59 -84.99
CA GLN A 364 -4.21 -24.55 -86.30
C GLN A 364 -3.91 -25.96 -86.84
N LEU A 365 -3.25 -26.81 -86.04
CA LEU A 365 -2.96 -28.21 -86.40
C LEU A 365 -4.24 -28.99 -86.70
N ARG A 366 -5.24 -28.90 -85.81
CA ARG A 366 -6.57 -29.49 -86.01
C ARG A 366 -7.23 -29.01 -87.31
N THR A 367 -7.13 -27.72 -87.63
CA THR A 367 -7.70 -27.13 -88.85
C THR A 367 -6.97 -27.61 -90.10
N ARG A 368 -5.62 -27.67 -90.08
CA ARG A 368 -4.78 -28.21 -91.17
C ARG A 368 -5.13 -29.67 -91.44
N LEU A 369 -5.13 -30.50 -90.40
CA LEU A 369 -5.45 -31.93 -90.45
C LEU A 369 -6.88 -32.18 -90.95
N LEU A 370 -7.87 -31.44 -90.44
CA LEU A 370 -9.28 -31.56 -90.87
C LEU A 370 -9.48 -31.13 -92.34
N ARG A 371 -8.82 -30.06 -92.79
CA ARG A 371 -8.83 -29.65 -94.21
C ARG A 371 -8.19 -30.73 -95.11
N ARG A 372 -7.07 -31.31 -94.67
CA ARG A 372 -6.38 -32.40 -95.37
C ARG A 372 -7.28 -33.63 -95.51
N ILE A 373 -7.81 -34.15 -94.40
CA ILE A 373 -8.75 -35.29 -94.43
C ILE A 373 -9.95 -35.01 -95.33
N LYS A 374 -10.54 -33.82 -95.29
CA LYS A 374 -11.65 -33.47 -96.19
C LYS A 374 -11.26 -33.49 -97.67
N ALA A 375 -10.06 -33.01 -98.02
CA ALA A 375 -9.56 -33.07 -99.39
C ALA A 375 -9.41 -34.51 -99.87
N GLU A 376 -8.79 -35.39 -99.06
CA GLU A 376 -8.60 -36.79 -99.44
C GLU A 376 -9.92 -37.58 -99.46
N VAL A 377 -10.86 -37.30 -98.56
CA VAL A 377 -12.22 -37.87 -98.59
C VAL A 377 -12.98 -37.46 -99.86
N ASN A 378 -12.86 -36.21 -100.30
CA ASN A 378 -13.46 -35.75 -101.56
C ASN A 378 -12.82 -36.47 -102.76
N LEU A 379 -11.49 -36.54 -102.81
CA LEU A 379 -10.74 -37.22 -103.88
C LEU A 379 -11.14 -38.70 -104.01
N LEU A 380 -11.24 -39.41 -102.88
CA LEU A 380 -11.71 -40.80 -102.85
C LEU A 380 -13.20 -40.93 -103.20
N THR A 381 -14.03 -39.94 -102.87
CA THR A 381 -15.46 -39.91 -103.25
C THR A 381 -15.65 -39.74 -104.75
N GLU A 382 -14.81 -38.92 -105.39
CA GLU A 382 -14.76 -38.75 -106.85
C GLU A 382 -14.29 -40.04 -107.54
N GLY A 383 -13.24 -40.69 -107.02
CA GLY A 383 -12.80 -42.01 -107.48
C GLY A 383 -13.88 -43.10 -107.36
N LEU A 384 -14.59 -43.14 -106.22
CA LEU A 384 -15.75 -44.05 -106.03
C LEU A 384 -16.91 -43.74 -106.98
N HIS A 385 -17.14 -42.46 -107.34
CA HIS A 385 -18.09 -42.10 -108.38
C HIS A 385 -17.64 -42.55 -109.78
N ALA A 386 -16.33 -42.56 -110.06
CA ALA A 386 -15.77 -43.05 -111.32
C ALA A 386 -15.93 -44.58 -111.48
N LEU A 387 -15.88 -45.35 -110.38
CA LEU A 387 -16.21 -46.77 -110.36
C LEU A 387 -17.71 -47.07 -110.53
N ARG A 388 -18.60 -46.15 -110.14
CA ARG A 388 -20.07 -46.32 -110.23
C ARG A 388 -20.67 -45.95 -111.59
N ARG A 389 -19.85 -45.45 -112.52
CA ARG A 389 -20.25 -45.17 -113.92
C ARG A 389 -20.09 -46.43 -114.76
N ASP A 390 -20.87 -46.55 -115.84
CA ASP A 390 -20.77 -47.65 -116.81
C ASP A 390 -20.23 -47.12 -118.15
N PRO A 391 -19.12 -47.64 -118.70
CA PRO A 391 -18.21 -48.62 -118.09
C PRO A 391 -17.38 -48.05 -116.92
N PRO A 392 -17.03 -48.87 -115.91
CA PRO A 392 -16.33 -48.43 -114.71
C PRO A 392 -14.91 -47.98 -114.99
N LYS A 393 -14.55 -46.78 -114.52
CA LYS A 393 -13.23 -46.18 -114.77
C LYS A 393 -12.24 -46.52 -113.64
N VAL A 394 -11.82 -47.78 -113.60
CA VAL A 394 -10.92 -48.32 -112.56
C VAL A 394 -9.63 -47.49 -112.43
N HIS A 395 -8.97 -47.16 -113.55
CA HIS A 395 -7.76 -46.33 -113.59
C HIS A 395 -7.90 -44.96 -112.92
N VAL A 396 -9.11 -44.38 -112.87
CA VAL A 396 -9.35 -43.10 -112.17
C VAL A 396 -9.33 -43.33 -110.66
N MET A 397 -9.95 -44.41 -110.17
CA MET A 397 -9.90 -44.75 -108.74
C MET A 397 -8.49 -45.10 -108.29
N GLU A 398 -7.71 -45.83 -109.10
CA GLU A 398 -6.32 -46.17 -108.79
C GLU A 398 -5.48 -44.90 -108.63
N ASP A 399 -5.49 -43.98 -109.59
CA ASP A 399 -4.80 -42.68 -109.53
C ASP A 399 -5.29 -41.79 -108.35
N HIS A 400 -6.58 -41.78 -108.04
CA HIS A 400 -7.12 -41.02 -106.90
C HIS A 400 -6.76 -41.67 -105.55
N ALA A 401 -6.70 -43.00 -105.47
CA ALA A 401 -6.30 -43.73 -104.28
C ALA A 401 -4.80 -43.62 -104.01
N GLU A 402 -3.94 -43.72 -105.03
CA GLU A 402 -2.50 -43.51 -104.90
C GLU A 402 -2.19 -42.09 -104.43
N ARG A 403 -2.80 -41.07 -105.06
CA ARG A 403 -2.66 -39.67 -104.63
C ARG A 403 -3.13 -39.45 -103.19
N ALA A 404 -4.28 -40.01 -102.80
CA ALA A 404 -4.77 -39.91 -101.42
C ALA A 404 -3.83 -40.61 -100.42
N LEU A 405 -3.29 -41.79 -100.76
CA LEU A 405 -2.36 -42.52 -99.91
C LEU A 405 -1.03 -41.77 -99.74
N ASP A 406 -0.44 -41.25 -100.81
CA ASP A 406 0.79 -40.46 -100.72
C ASP A 406 0.57 -39.12 -100.01
N ALA A 407 -0.59 -38.50 -100.22
CA ALA A 407 -1.01 -37.30 -99.52
C ALA A 407 -1.17 -37.51 -98.00
N LEU A 408 -1.72 -38.65 -97.58
CA LEU A 408 -1.85 -39.04 -96.18
C LEU A 408 -0.51 -39.47 -95.58
N ARG A 409 0.31 -40.27 -96.29
CA ARG A 409 1.67 -40.64 -95.86
C ARG A 409 2.54 -39.42 -95.61
N LYS A 410 2.48 -38.42 -96.49
CA LYS A 410 3.19 -37.16 -96.28
C LYS A 410 2.69 -36.42 -95.03
N ALA A 411 1.37 -36.39 -94.80
CA ALA A 411 0.80 -35.74 -93.62
C ALA A 411 1.12 -36.47 -92.31
N ILE A 412 1.20 -37.81 -92.31
CA ILE A 412 1.66 -38.61 -91.17
C ILE A 412 3.12 -38.27 -90.87
N LYS A 413 3.98 -38.26 -91.89
CA LYS A 413 5.38 -37.89 -91.71
C LYS A 413 5.54 -36.44 -91.19
N GLU A 414 4.77 -35.49 -91.73
CA GLU A 414 4.75 -34.11 -91.22
C GLU A 414 4.29 -34.02 -89.75
N LEU A 415 3.50 -34.97 -89.24
CA LEU A 415 3.11 -35.04 -87.82
C LEU A 415 4.15 -35.76 -86.95
N GLU A 416 4.89 -36.73 -87.50
CA GLU A 416 6.00 -37.42 -86.82
C GLU A 416 7.28 -36.57 -86.76
N ASP A 417 7.49 -35.66 -87.73
CA ASP A 417 8.59 -34.70 -87.75
C ASP A 417 8.30 -33.41 -86.91
N ASP A 418 7.06 -33.22 -86.44
CA ASP A 418 6.59 -32.06 -85.62
C ASP A 418 6.49 -32.40 -84.09
N GLU A 419 6.90 -33.61 -83.65
CA GLU A 419 7.10 -34.01 -82.22
C GLU A 419 8.55 -33.77 -81.71
#